data_AF-A0A7C1AJQ5-F1
#
_entry.id   AF-A0A7C1AJQ5-F1
#
_cell.length_a   1.000
_cell.length_b   1.000
_cell.length_c   1.000
_cell.angle_alpha   90.00
_cell.angle_beta   90.00
_cell.angle_gamma   90.00
#
_symmetry.space_group_name_H-M   'P 1'
#
loop_
_entity.id
_entity.type
_entity.pdbx_description
1 polymer ?
#
loop_
_entity_poly.entity_id
_entity_poly.type
_entity_poly.pdbx_seq_one_letter_code
_entity_poly.pdbx_strand_id
1 'polypeptide(L)' 'MKKYLVVVSLGVALFLSAFVSEGKSCTNFIVTKGASQNGSVMICYLCDAPFPSRLHYIPAADHEAGSFVDIL' A
#
# COMPACT_ATOMS: atom_id res chain seq x y z
N MET A 1 -37.54 27.72 -7.47
CA MET A 1 -37.38 26.43 -6.78
C MET A 1 -36.32 25.55 -7.43
N LYS A 2 -36.38 25.25 -8.74
CA LYS A 2 -35.34 24.48 -9.48
C LYS A 2 -33.90 24.96 -9.27
N LYS A 3 -33.64 26.27 -9.31
CA LYS A 3 -32.30 26.84 -9.09
C LYS A 3 -31.72 26.56 -7.69
N TYR A 4 -32.56 26.57 -6.65
CA TYR A 4 -32.14 26.25 -5.29
C TYR A 4 -31.91 24.75 -5.12
N LEU A 5 -32.72 23.91 -5.79
CA LEU A 5 -32.55 22.47 -5.77
C LEU A 5 -31.23 22.03 -6.42
N VAL A 6 -30.82 22.68 -7.52
CA VAL A 6 -29.51 22.46 -8.14
C VAL A 6 -28.36 22.90 -7.23
N VAL A 7 -28.47 24.06 -6.59
CA VAL A 7 -27.43 24.56 -5.66
C VAL A 7 -27.28 23.63 -4.45
N VAL A 8 -28.39 23.15 -3.89
CA VAL A 8 -28.37 22.18 -2.78
C VAL A 8 -27.76 20.87 -3.23
N SER A 9 -28.11 20.34 -4.42
CA SER A 9 -27.52 19.10 -4.92
C SER A 9 -26.01 19.22 -5.16
N LEU A 10 -25.54 20.36 -5.69
CA LEU A 10 -24.11 20.62 -5.88
C LEU A 10 -23.36 20.71 -4.55
N GLY A 11 -23.95 21.40 -3.57
CA GLY A 11 -23.40 21.51 -2.22
C GLY A 11 -23.28 20.17 -1.51
N VAL A 12 -24.31 19.32 -1.63
CA VAL A 12 -24.30 17.95 -1.09
C VAL A 12 -23.23 17.09 -1.78
N ALA A 13 -23.13 17.16 -3.11
CA ALA A 13 -22.10 16.41 -3.85
C ALA A 13 -20.67 16.82 -3.45
N LEU A 14 -20.43 18.13 -3.30
CA LEU A 14 -19.13 18.65 -2.87
C LEU A 14 -18.80 18.22 -1.43
N PHE A 15 -19.77 18.31 -0.51
CA PHE A 15 -19.60 17.83 0.86
C PHE A 15 -19.26 16.33 0.92
N LEU A 16 -19.95 15.50 0.13
CA LEU A 16 -19.68 14.06 0.06
C LEU A 16 -18.28 13.73 -0.52
N SER A 17 -17.78 14.54 -1.46
CA SER A 17 -16.43 14.32 -2.02
C SER A 17 -15.30 14.48 -1.00
N ALA A 18 -15.50 15.26 0.07
CA ALA A 18 -14.52 15.43 1.14
C ALA A 18 -14.31 14.16 1.99
N PHE A 19 -15.18 13.16 1.85
CA PHE A 19 -15.09 11.88 2.56
C PHE A 19 -14.54 10.74 1.69
N VAL A 20 -14.07 11.04 0.48
CA VAL A 20 -13.38 10.05 -0.35
C VAL A 20 -11.98 9.83 0.24
N SER A 21 -11.76 8.68 0.87
CA SER A 21 -10.43 8.27 1.31
C SER A 21 -9.65 7.72 0.11
N GLU A 22 -8.36 8.06 0.04
CA GLU A 22 -7.44 7.33 -0.83
C GLU A 22 -7.35 5.89 -0.33
N GLY A 23 -7.71 4.95 -1.22
CA GLY A 23 -7.54 3.53 -0.94
C GLY A 23 -6.04 3.21 -0.88
N LYS A 24 -5.57 2.71 0.26
CA LYS A 24 -4.23 2.12 0.36
C LYS A 24 -4.21 0.83 -0.44
N SER A 25 -3.82 0.91 -1.70
CA SER A 25 -3.64 -0.24 -2.57
C SER A 25 -2.16 -0.62 -2.58
N CYS A 26 -1.86 -1.89 -2.41
CA CYS A 26 -0.53 -2.43 -2.68
C CYS A 26 -0.64 -3.34 -3.90
N THR A 27 0.36 -3.28 -4.78
CA THR A 27 0.45 -4.22 -5.90
C THR A 27 1.54 -5.23 -5.58
N ASN A 28 1.16 -6.50 -5.43
CA ASN A 28 2.10 -7.57 -5.14
C ASN A 28 1.87 -8.70 -6.14
N PHE A 29 2.95 -9.36 -6.56
CA PHE A 29 2.83 -10.54 -7.40
C PHE A 29 3.90 -11.58 -7.05
N ILE A 30 3.52 -12.83 -7.32
CA ILE A 30 4.35 -14.00 -7.11
C ILE A 30 4.59 -14.64 -8.48
N VAL A 31 5.85 -14.93 -8.78
CA VAL A 31 6.22 -15.74 -9.94
C VAL A 31 6.64 -17.11 -9.43
N THR A 32 5.85 -18.13 -9.75
CA THR A 32 6.14 -19.51 -9.40
C THR A 32 7.21 -20.09 -10.31
N LYS A 33 7.82 -21.21 -9.90
CA LYS A 33 8.86 -21.91 -10.67
C LYS A 33 8.46 -22.21 -12.12
N GLY A 34 7.20 -22.57 -12.37
CA GLY A 34 6.72 -22.88 -13.73
C GLY A 34 6.37 -21.65 -14.57
N ALA A 35 6.25 -20.48 -13.93
CA ALA A 35 5.90 -19.22 -14.59
C ALA A 35 7.14 -18.39 -14.98
N SER A 36 8.31 -18.66 -14.41
CA SER A 36 9.56 -17.99 -14.76
C SER A 36 10.31 -18.70 -15.88
N GLN A 37 11.06 -17.95 -16.70
CA GLN A 37 11.83 -18.52 -17.81
C GLN A 37 12.98 -19.44 -17.35
N ASN A 38 13.52 -19.20 -16.16
CA ASN A 38 14.71 -19.90 -15.63
C ASN A 38 14.40 -20.78 -14.41
N GLY A 39 13.13 -20.92 -14.02
CA GLY A 39 12.74 -21.72 -12.86
C GLY A 39 12.95 -21.04 -11.49
N SER A 40 13.36 -19.77 -11.45
CA SER A 40 13.41 -19.01 -10.20
C SER A 40 12.02 -18.75 -9.61
N VAL A 41 11.94 -18.63 -8.29
CA VAL A 41 10.74 -18.16 -7.58
C VAL A 41 10.96 -16.72 -7.14
N MET A 42 9.99 -15.85 -7.40
CA MET A 42 10.09 -14.43 -7.06
C MET A 42 8.86 -13.97 -6.29
N ILE A 43 9.09 -13.20 -5.24
CA ILE A 43 8.06 -12.46 -4.50
C ILE A 43 8.38 -10.98 -4.72
N CYS A 44 7.45 -10.24 -5.33
CA CYS A 44 7.61 -8.82 -5.57
C CYS A 44 6.56 -8.04 -4.78
N TYR A 45 7.04 -7.08 -3.99
CA TYR A 45 6.23 -6.12 -3.26
C TYR A 45 6.50 -4.73 -3.82
N LEU A 46 5.47 -4.08 -4.37
CA LEU A 46 5.59 -2.70 -4.83
C LEU A 46 5.24 -1.78 -3.66
N CYS A 47 6.24 -1.04 -3.21
CA CYS A 47 6.12 -0.11 -2.09
C CYS A 47 5.83 1.30 -2.62
N ASP A 48 4.59 1.73 -2.53
CA ASP A 48 4.17 3.11 -2.85
C ASP A 48 4.46 4.04 -1.65
N ALA A 49 5.73 4.05 -1.21
CA ALA A 49 6.19 4.89 -0.10
C ALA A 49 6.85 6.17 -0.63
N PRO A 50 6.69 7.31 0.07
CA PRO A 50 7.33 8.56 -0.33
C PRO A 50 8.85 8.60 -0.02
N PHE A 51 9.42 7.53 0.54
CA PHE A 51 10.80 7.50 1.04
C PHE A 51 11.67 6.49 0.28
N PRO A 52 12.97 6.77 0.09
CA PRO A 52 13.90 5.83 -0.53
C PRO A 52 14.14 4.61 0.36
N SER A 53 14.12 3.42 -0.24
CA SER A 53 14.41 2.16 0.46
C SER A 53 15.90 2.05 0.82
N ARG A 54 16.18 1.46 1.98
CA ARG A 54 17.54 1.14 2.44
C ARG A 54 17.71 -0.36 2.57
N LEU A 55 18.80 -0.87 2.03
CA LEU A 55 19.19 -2.26 2.20
C LEU A 55 20.08 -2.39 3.44
N HIS A 56 19.62 -3.15 4.43
CA HIS A 56 20.33 -3.40 5.68
C HIS A 56 20.77 -4.85 5.78
N TYR A 57 22.00 -5.08 6.25
CA TYR A 57 22.49 -6.39 6.65
C TYR A 57 22.51 -6.47 8.17
N ILE A 58 21.79 -7.44 8.74
CA ILE A 58 21.74 -7.70 10.18
C ILE A 58 22.41 -9.06 10.40
N PRO A 59 23.57 -9.14 11.10
CA PRO A 59 24.22 -10.40 11.41
C PRO A 59 23.35 -11.32 12.26
N ALA A 60 23.63 -12.63 12.23
CA ALA A 60 22.96 -13.60 13.09
C ALA A 60 23.22 -13.29 14.57
N ALA A 61 22.17 -13.35 15.38
CA ALA A 61 22.21 -13.17 16.83
C ALA A 61 21.13 -14.04 17.48
N ASP A 62 21.32 -14.36 18.76
CA ASP A 62 20.27 -14.98 19.57
C ASP A 62 19.25 -13.92 19.98
N HIS A 63 17.97 -14.27 19.91
CA HIS A 63 16.86 -13.37 20.19
C HIS A 63 16.00 -13.92 21.32
N GLU A 64 15.77 -13.11 22.35
CA GLU A 64 14.89 -13.47 23.47
C GLU A 64 13.44 -13.68 22.98
N ALA A 65 12.70 -14.55 23.66
CA ALA A 65 11.31 -14.82 23.32
C ALA A 65 10.46 -13.54 23.41
N GLY A 66 9.73 -13.24 22.33
CA GLY A 66 8.91 -12.03 22.24
C GLY A 66 9.70 -10.75 21.93
N SER A 67 10.98 -10.85 21.58
CA SER A 67 11.70 -9.72 20.99
C SER A 67 11.22 -9.45 19.55
N PHE A 68 11.25 -8.18 19.15
CA PHE A 68 10.88 -7.72 17.81
C PHE A 68 11.94 -6.76 17.29
N VAL A 69 12.14 -6.76 15.97
CA VAL A 69 12.87 -5.69 15.29
C VAL A 69 11.88 -4.57 15.05
N ASP A 70 12.18 -3.37 15.57
CA ASP A 70 11.40 -2.19 15.25
C ASP A 70 11.72 -1.76 13.81
N ILE A 71 10.70 -1.68 12.97
CA ILE A 71 10.82 -1.30 11.56
C ILE A 71 10.10 0.04 11.41
N LEU A 72 10.89 1.13 11.37
CA LEU A 72 10.44 2.50 11.09
C LEU A 72 10.20 2.72 9.59
#